data_AF-A0A915UP94-F1
#
_entry.id   AF-A0A915UP94-F1
#
_cell.length_a   1.000
_cell.length_b   1.000
_cell.length_c   1.000
_cell.angle_alpha   90.00
_cell.angle_beta   90.00
_cell.angle_gamma   90.00
#
_symmetry.space_group_name_H-M   'P 1'
#
loop_
_entity.id
_entity.type
_entity.pdbx_description
1 polymer ?
#
loop_
_entity_poly.entity_id
_entity_poly.type
_entity_poly.pdbx_seq_one_letter_code
_entity_poly.pdbx_strand_id
1 'polypeptide(L)'
;MGWSTCATVFYLHQTNSFAAVVLKAQLFDGGQAASRSKALRLQAEATSFQLEATSRAVEREISVAEAKEMAAQKALSAAVQAAAFAEEEVRLESLRHAQGLATTRDLLSAQEHLAEARAAIAKAQAAWLSALGEKAAAYGEDFLRVFGGEV
;
A
#
# COMPACT_ATOMS: atom_id res chain seq x y z
N MET A 1 -70.05 44.57 -67.41
CA MET A 1 -69.33 43.29 -67.60
C MET A 1 -67.86 43.63 -67.37
N GLY A 2 -67.12 43.08 -66.41
CA GLY A 2 -67.25 41.77 -65.74
C GLY A 2 -66.23 40.78 -66.37
N TRP A 3 -65.51 39.94 -65.62
CA TRP A 3 -65.80 39.39 -64.28
C TRP A 3 -64.62 39.46 -63.29
N SER A 4 -64.91 39.16 -62.02
CA SER A 4 -63.99 38.67 -60.98
C SER A 4 -64.03 37.12 -60.99
N THR A 5 -63.12 36.31 -60.44
CA THR A 5 -62.05 36.43 -59.42
C THR A 5 -60.99 35.33 -59.75
N CYS A 6 -59.84 35.10 -59.10
CA CYS A 6 -59.22 35.51 -57.83
C CYS A 6 -57.67 35.46 -57.96
N ALA A 7 -56.95 35.57 -56.84
CA ALA A 7 -55.49 35.39 -56.77
C ALA A 7 -55.10 34.06 -56.09
N THR A 8 -54.02 33.43 -56.58
CA THR A 8 -53.27 32.39 -55.84
C THR A 8 -51.77 32.54 -56.12
N VAL A 9 -51.04 33.13 -55.16
CA VAL A 9 -49.57 33.16 -55.21
C VAL A 9 -49.04 31.83 -54.66
N PHE A 10 -48.46 31.00 -55.52
CA PHE A 10 -47.85 29.74 -55.12
C PHE A 10 -46.48 29.96 -54.46
N TYR A 11 -46.48 30.14 -53.13
CA TYR A 11 -45.27 29.99 -52.32
C TYR A 11 -44.94 28.50 -52.13
N LEU A 12 -43.86 28.03 -52.75
CA LEU A 12 -43.39 26.64 -52.61
C LEU A 12 -42.61 26.46 -51.30
N HIS A 13 -43.30 26.31 -50.18
CA HIS A 13 -42.66 26.07 -48.88
C HIS A 13 -42.25 24.59 -48.71
N GLN A 14 -41.13 24.20 -49.35
CA GLN A 14 -40.67 22.81 -49.37
C GLN A 14 -39.95 22.40 -48.06
N THR A 15 -40.72 21.99 -47.05
CA THR A 15 -40.19 21.53 -45.75
C THR A 15 -39.99 20.00 -45.73
N ASN A 16 -38.98 19.51 -46.44
CA ASN A 16 -38.71 18.06 -46.55
C ASN A 16 -37.88 17.53 -45.38
N SER A 17 -38.53 17.13 -44.28
CA SER A 17 -37.90 16.38 -43.18
C SER A 17 -38.05 14.87 -43.38
N PHE A 18 -36.95 14.12 -43.42
CA PHE A 18 -36.97 12.65 -43.40
C PHE A 18 -36.38 12.11 -42.10
N ALA A 19 -36.95 11.01 -41.60
CA ALA A 19 -36.41 10.24 -40.48
C ALA A 19 -36.28 8.78 -40.92
N ALA A 20 -35.11 8.18 -40.70
CA ALA A 20 -34.80 6.82 -41.11
C ALA A 20 -34.44 5.96 -39.88
N VAL A 21 -35.20 4.89 -39.66
CA VAL A 21 -34.91 3.88 -38.63
C VAL A 21 -34.22 2.70 -39.29
N VAL A 22 -32.92 2.55 -39.07
CA VAL A 22 -32.12 1.46 -39.65
C VAL A 22 -31.97 0.33 -38.63
N LEU A 23 -32.66 -0.79 -38.89
CA LEU A 23 -32.49 -2.03 -38.11
C LEU A 23 -31.40 -2.90 -38.75
N LYS A 24 -30.31 -3.13 -38.03
CA LYS A 24 -29.19 -3.98 -38.48
C LYS A 24 -29.16 -5.30 -37.69
N ALA A 25 -29.68 -6.36 -38.30
CA ALA A 25 -29.54 -7.72 -37.81
C ALA A 25 -28.49 -8.48 -38.62
N GLN A 26 -27.57 -9.18 -37.95
CA GLN A 26 -26.55 -10.01 -38.60
C GLN A 26 -27.03 -11.47 -38.59
N LEU A 27 -27.45 -11.99 -39.75
CA LEU A 27 -27.95 -13.38 -39.85
C LEU A 27 -26.83 -14.43 -39.72
N PHE A 28 -25.58 -14.09 -40.02
CA PHE A 28 -24.44 -15.01 -39.92
C PHE A 28 -23.12 -14.26 -39.68
N ASP A 29 -22.51 -14.51 -38.53
CA ASP A 29 -21.28 -13.83 -38.06
C ASP A 29 -20.02 -14.72 -38.05
N GLY A 30 -20.06 -15.89 -38.70
CA GLY A 30 -18.92 -16.82 -38.76
C GLY A 30 -18.40 -17.26 -37.39
N GLY A 31 -19.23 -17.21 -36.34
CA GLY A 31 -18.85 -17.51 -34.96
C GLY A 31 -18.27 -16.34 -34.16
N GLN A 32 -18.12 -15.13 -34.70
CA GLN A 32 -17.56 -13.98 -33.94
C GLN A 32 -18.35 -13.67 -32.66
N ALA A 33 -19.69 -13.74 -32.68
CA ALA A 33 -20.50 -13.52 -31.49
C ALA A 33 -20.21 -14.53 -30.37
N ALA A 34 -19.97 -15.80 -30.71
CA ALA A 34 -19.60 -16.86 -29.77
C ALA A 34 -18.15 -16.71 -29.26
N SER A 35 -17.24 -16.25 -30.12
CA SER A 35 -15.87 -15.91 -29.72
C SER A 35 -15.85 -14.74 -28.72
N ARG A 36 -16.60 -13.66 -29.00
CA ARG A 36 -16.72 -12.50 -28.11
C ARG A 36 -17.36 -12.85 -26.77
N SER A 37 -18.43 -13.65 -26.75
CA SER A 37 -19.04 -14.07 -25.48
C SER A 37 -18.14 -15.02 -24.67
N LYS A 38 -17.33 -15.87 -25.33
CA LYS A 38 -16.28 -16.65 -24.65
C LYS A 38 -15.17 -15.75 -24.09
N ALA A 39 -14.71 -14.75 -24.85
CA ALA A 39 -13.70 -13.79 -24.40
C ALA A 39 -14.17 -12.98 -23.18
N LEU A 40 -15.41 -12.48 -23.20
CA LEU A 40 -16.01 -11.77 -22.06
C LEU A 40 -16.16 -12.65 -20.81
N ARG A 41 -16.48 -13.94 -20.98
CA ARG A 41 -16.51 -14.90 -19.86
C ARG A 41 -15.11 -15.11 -19.27
N LEU A 42 -14.10 -15.34 -20.10
CA LEU A 42 -12.71 -15.49 -19.66
C LEU A 42 -12.18 -14.21 -18.99
N GLN A 43 -12.61 -13.03 -19.44
CA GLN A 43 -12.25 -11.75 -18.83
C GLN A 43 -12.91 -11.57 -17.45
N ALA A 44 -14.18 -11.94 -17.29
CA ALA A 44 -14.85 -11.94 -16.00
C ALA A 44 -14.20 -12.94 -15.01
N GLU A 45 -13.88 -14.15 -15.48
CA GLU A 45 -13.19 -15.20 -14.73
C GLU A 45 -11.78 -14.75 -14.28
N ALA A 46 -11.02 -14.11 -15.17
CA ALA A 46 -9.73 -13.49 -14.84
C ALA A 46 -9.88 -12.36 -13.81
N THR A 47 -10.98 -11.58 -13.88
CA THR A 47 -11.27 -10.51 -12.90
C THR A 47 -11.56 -11.08 -11.52
N SER A 48 -12.30 -12.20 -11.41
CA SER A 48 -12.48 -12.90 -10.13
C SER A 48 -11.16 -13.45 -9.56
N PHE A 49 -10.29 -14.05 -10.39
CA PHE A 49 -8.97 -14.50 -9.92
C PHE A 49 -8.06 -13.35 -9.49
N GLN A 50 -8.14 -12.19 -10.16
CA GLN A 50 -7.45 -10.97 -9.72
C GLN A 50 -7.96 -10.48 -8.36
N LEU A 51 -9.28 -10.49 -8.13
CA LEU A 51 -9.88 -10.07 -6.86
C LEU A 51 -9.46 -10.99 -5.71
N GLU A 52 -9.51 -12.32 -5.89
CA GLU A 52 -8.97 -13.26 -4.89
C GLU A 52 -7.46 -13.08 -4.66
N ALA A 53 -6.69 -12.79 -5.72
CA ALA A 53 -5.25 -12.53 -5.60
C ALA A 53 -4.96 -11.26 -4.80
N THR A 54 -5.78 -10.20 -4.95
CA THR A 54 -5.67 -8.99 -4.13
C THR A 54 -6.05 -9.23 -2.66
N SER A 55 -7.08 -10.04 -2.35
CA SER A 55 -7.40 -10.42 -0.96
C SER A 55 -6.20 -11.13 -0.30
N ARG A 56 -5.67 -12.16 -0.98
CA ARG A 56 -4.51 -12.94 -0.52
C ARG A 56 -3.18 -12.15 -0.52
N ALA A 57 -3.14 -10.97 -1.14
CA ALA A 57 -2.03 -10.03 -1.03
C ALA A 57 -2.16 -9.17 0.24
N VAL A 58 -3.34 -8.56 0.47
CA VAL A 58 -3.62 -7.74 1.67
C VAL A 58 -3.47 -8.58 2.96
N GLU A 59 -4.04 -9.79 2.99
CA GLU A 59 -3.89 -10.75 4.10
C GLU A 59 -2.40 -11.02 4.42
N ARG A 60 -1.57 -11.13 3.38
CA ARG A 60 -0.13 -11.37 3.50
C ARG A 60 0.63 -10.13 3.97
N GLU A 61 0.30 -8.95 3.45
CA GLU A 61 0.95 -7.69 3.81
C GLU A 61 0.72 -7.35 5.29
N ILE A 62 -0.52 -7.51 5.78
CA ILE A 62 -0.85 -7.42 7.21
C ILE A 62 -0.05 -8.44 8.03
N SER A 63 -0.07 -9.72 7.64
CA SER A 63 0.66 -10.79 8.34
C SER A 63 2.18 -10.53 8.41
N VAL A 64 2.76 -9.97 7.36
CA VAL A 64 4.19 -9.62 7.29
C VAL A 64 4.49 -8.39 8.16
N ALA A 65 3.62 -7.39 8.20
CA ALA A 65 3.82 -6.21 9.03
C ALA A 65 3.72 -6.53 10.54
N GLU A 66 2.76 -7.37 10.94
CA GLU A 66 2.66 -7.90 12.31
C GLU A 66 3.91 -8.71 12.69
N ALA A 67 4.38 -9.58 11.80
CA ALA A 67 5.61 -10.35 12.02
C ALA A 67 6.86 -9.46 12.15
N LYS A 68 6.97 -8.40 11.35
CA LYS A 68 8.04 -7.40 11.44
C LYS A 68 8.00 -6.63 12.77
N GLU A 69 6.83 -6.18 13.19
CA GLU A 69 6.66 -5.43 14.45
C GLU A 69 7.07 -6.28 15.67
N MET A 70 6.60 -7.54 15.73
CA MET A 70 7.01 -8.49 16.76
C MET A 70 8.51 -8.82 16.72
N ALA A 71 9.11 -8.90 15.53
CA ALA A 71 10.55 -9.14 15.39
C ALA A 71 11.37 -7.93 15.87
N ALA A 72 10.97 -6.71 15.52
CA ALA A 72 11.64 -5.49 15.94
C ALA A 72 11.52 -5.26 17.46
N GLN A 73 10.35 -5.55 18.05
CA GLN A 73 10.16 -5.49 19.51
C GLN A 73 11.07 -6.48 20.25
N LYS A 74 11.24 -7.70 19.73
CA LYS A 74 12.18 -8.71 20.27
C LYS A 74 13.64 -8.32 20.07
N ALA A 75 13.99 -7.69 18.95
CA ALA A 75 15.33 -7.14 18.73
C ALA A 75 15.66 -6.01 19.72
N LEU A 76 14.68 -5.15 20.02
CA LEU A 76 14.83 -4.09 21.04
C LEU A 76 15.01 -4.66 22.45
N SER A 77 14.22 -5.66 22.86
CA SER A 77 14.39 -6.27 24.20
C SER A 77 15.69 -7.07 24.34
N ALA A 78 16.21 -7.64 23.24
CA ALA A 78 17.54 -8.24 23.20
C ALA A 78 18.65 -7.17 23.27
N ALA A 79 18.53 -6.04 22.57
CA ALA A 79 19.51 -4.94 22.63
C ALA A 79 19.59 -4.31 24.03
N VAL A 80 18.46 -4.19 24.74
CA VAL A 80 18.43 -3.72 26.14
C VAL A 80 19.16 -4.69 27.08
N GLN A 81 18.98 -6.01 26.89
CA GLN A 81 19.74 -7.01 27.67
C GLN A 81 21.23 -6.98 27.35
N ALA A 82 21.61 -6.83 26.08
CA ALA A 82 23.02 -6.71 25.67
C ALA A 82 23.70 -5.48 26.32
N ALA A 83 23.02 -4.34 26.37
CA ALA A 83 23.54 -3.16 27.05
C ALA A 83 23.69 -3.36 28.57
N ALA A 84 22.75 -4.05 29.23
CA ALA A 84 22.88 -4.38 30.66
C ALA A 84 24.11 -5.27 30.95
N PHE A 85 24.46 -6.20 30.05
CA PHE A 85 25.71 -6.96 30.17
C PHE A 85 26.96 -6.09 29.96
N ALA A 86 26.93 -5.14 29.01
CA ALA A 86 28.05 -4.20 28.81
C ALA A 86 28.21 -3.20 29.98
N GLU A 87 27.13 -2.81 30.66
CA GLU A 87 27.20 -1.99 31.88
C GLU A 87 27.86 -2.76 33.04
N GLU A 88 27.56 -4.06 33.18
CA GLU A 88 28.23 -4.94 34.15
C GLU A 88 29.70 -5.20 33.78
N GLU A 89 30.04 -5.32 32.48
CA GLU A 89 31.43 -5.43 32.00
C GLU A 89 32.26 -4.19 32.40
N VAL A 90 31.74 -2.98 32.14
CA VAL A 90 32.38 -1.72 32.59
C VAL A 90 32.50 -1.66 34.12
N ARG A 91 31.52 -2.19 34.87
CA ARG A 91 31.58 -2.27 36.33
C ARG A 91 32.68 -3.23 36.82
N LEU A 92 32.88 -4.36 36.14
CA LEU A 92 33.91 -5.33 36.48
C LEU A 92 35.32 -4.83 36.11
N GLU A 93 35.50 -4.24 34.92
CA GLU A 93 36.80 -3.70 34.50
C GLU A 93 37.20 -2.44 35.27
N SER A 94 36.26 -1.58 35.67
CA SER A 94 36.59 -0.43 36.54
C SER A 94 37.03 -0.87 37.94
N LEU A 95 36.44 -1.95 38.49
CA LEU A 95 36.91 -2.55 39.75
C LEU A 95 38.30 -3.21 39.59
N ARG A 96 38.57 -3.89 38.48
CA ARG A 96 39.89 -4.48 38.19
C ARG A 96 40.96 -3.41 37.99
N HIS A 97 40.64 -2.33 37.27
CA HIS A 97 41.53 -1.18 37.07
C HIS A 97 41.89 -0.50 38.40
N ALA A 98 40.90 -0.26 39.25
CA ALA A 98 41.11 0.31 40.60
C ALA A 98 41.97 -0.59 41.53
N GLN A 99 42.06 -1.89 41.24
CA GLN A 99 42.94 -2.84 41.93
C GLN A 99 44.29 -3.05 41.23
N GLY A 100 44.55 -2.37 40.11
CA GLY A 100 45.76 -2.54 39.29
C GLY A 100 45.80 -3.86 38.48
N LEU A 101 44.67 -4.56 38.36
CA LEU A 101 44.53 -5.87 37.72
C LEU A 101 44.11 -5.80 36.24
N ALA A 102 43.63 -4.66 35.77
CA ALA A 102 43.29 -4.40 34.37
C ALA A 102 43.93 -3.09 33.89
N THR A 103 44.22 -2.97 32.58
CA THR A 103 44.85 -1.76 32.04
C THR A 103 43.81 -0.72 31.65
N THR A 104 44.23 0.54 31.52
CA THR A 104 43.36 1.63 31.04
C THR A 104 42.79 1.36 29.64
N ARG A 105 43.48 0.55 28.81
CA ARG A 105 42.99 0.12 27.50
C ARG A 105 41.79 -0.81 27.63
N ASP A 106 41.81 -1.73 28.58
CA ASP A 106 40.77 -2.75 28.73
C ASP A 106 39.48 -2.12 29.30
N LEU A 107 39.64 -1.20 30.26
CA LEU A 107 38.56 -0.33 30.73
C LEU A 107 37.97 0.55 29.61
N LEU A 108 38.81 1.12 28.73
CA LEU A 108 38.34 1.91 27.58
C LEU A 108 37.56 1.02 26.59
N SER A 109 38.06 -0.17 26.28
CA SER A 109 37.40 -1.13 25.38
C SER A 109 36.02 -1.55 25.90
N ALA A 110 35.85 -1.72 27.21
CA ALA A 110 34.54 -1.97 27.82
C ALA A 110 33.60 -0.75 27.70
N GLN A 111 34.12 0.47 27.86
CA GLN A 111 33.34 1.70 27.68
C GLN A 111 32.92 1.92 26.22
N GLU A 112 33.77 1.57 25.26
CA GLU A 112 33.47 1.55 23.83
C GLU A 112 32.35 0.53 23.53
N HIS A 113 32.46 -0.70 24.03
CA HIS A 113 31.42 -1.74 23.88
C HIS A 113 30.06 -1.30 24.47
N LEU A 114 30.07 -0.63 25.62
CA LEU A 114 28.86 -0.03 26.20
C LEU A 114 28.27 1.09 25.32
N ALA A 115 29.11 1.94 24.73
CA ALA A 115 28.65 2.99 23.81
C ALA A 115 28.02 2.37 22.54
N GLU A 116 28.61 1.30 22.00
CA GLU A 116 28.05 0.56 20.87
C GLU A 116 26.71 -0.11 21.22
N ALA A 117 26.60 -0.76 22.39
CA ALA A 117 25.36 -1.38 22.85
C ALA A 117 24.23 -0.36 23.05
N ARG A 118 24.54 0.82 23.60
CA ARG A 118 23.58 1.94 23.70
C ARG A 118 23.18 2.49 22.33
N ALA A 119 24.11 2.57 21.37
CA ALA A 119 23.80 2.91 19.98
C ALA A 119 22.94 1.83 19.29
N ALA A 120 23.09 0.55 19.66
CA ALA A 120 22.26 -0.55 19.17
C ALA A 120 20.81 -0.45 19.69
N ILE A 121 20.58 -0.05 20.95
CA ILE A 121 19.24 0.26 21.46
C ILE A 121 18.57 1.35 20.61
N ALA A 122 19.25 2.47 20.36
CA ALA A 122 18.70 3.57 19.56
C ALA A 122 18.33 3.13 18.12
N LYS A 123 19.17 2.30 17.49
CA LYS A 123 18.89 1.68 16.18
C LYS A 123 17.67 0.75 16.24
N ALA A 124 17.54 -0.07 17.29
CA ALA A 124 16.41 -0.98 17.47
C ALA A 124 15.09 -0.24 17.76
N GLN A 125 15.13 0.88 18.50
CA GLN A 125 13.97 1.76 18.69
C GLN A 125 13.51 2.36 17.36
N ALA A 126 14.43 2.90 16.55
CA ALA A 126 14.10 3.42 15.22
C ALA A 126 13.53 2.36 14.27
N ALA A 127 14.05 1.13 14.31
CA ALA A 127 13.54 0.00 13.54
C ALA A 127 12.12 -0.42 13.98
N TRP A 128 11.83 -0.43 15.29
CA TRP A 128 10.49 -0.73 15.80
C TRP A 128 9.47 0.36 15.44
N LEU A 129 9.84 1.64 15.51
CA LEU A 129 8.99 2.74 15.05
C LEU A 129 8.70 2.65 13.54
N SER A 130 9.70 2.27 12.73
CA SER A 130 9.51 2.06 11.29
C SER A 130 8.56 0.88 11.02
N ALA A 131 8.72 -0.24 11.72
CA ALA A 131 7.84 -1.40 11.60
C ALA A 131 6.38 -1.09 12.03
N LEU A 132 6.20 -0.23 13.04
CA LEU A 132 4.88 0.24 13.45
C LEU A 132 4.23 1.15 12.39
N GLY A 133 5.03 1.98 11.71
CA GLY A 133 4.57 2.75 10.54
C GLY A 133 4.18 1.86 9.35
N GLU A 134 4.96 0.84 9.03
CA GLU A 134 4.60 -0.17 8.01
C GLU A 134 3.30 -0.92 8.37
N LYS A 135 3.11 -1.24 9.65
CA LYS A 135 1.89 -1.88 10.16
C LYS A 135 0.65 -1.00 10.04
N ALA A 136 0.77 0.30 10.35
CA ALA A 136 -0.33 1.25 10.16
C ALA A 136 -0.75 1.33 8.68
N ALA A 137 0.23 1.45 7.77
CA ALA A 137 -0.02 1.47 6.33
C ALA A 137 -0.67 0.17 5.81
N ALA A 138 -0.24 -1.00 6.32
CA ALA A 138 -0.78 -2.30 5.90
C ALA A 138 -2.27 -2.53 6.26
N TYR A 139 -2.78 -1.91 7.32
CA TYR A 139 -4.22 -1.97 7.64
C TYR A 139 -5.09 -1.01 6.82
N GLY A 140 -4.50 -0.06 6.08
CA GLY A 140 -5.25 1.00 5.41
C GLY A 140 -5.87 2.03 6.36
N GLU A 141 -5.42 2.09 7.62
CA GLU A 141 -5.66 3.23 8.50
C GLU A 141 -4.90 4.43 7.92
N ASP A 142 -5.65 5.30 7.23
CA ASP A 142 -5.10 6.46 6.53
C ASP A 142 -4.27 7.33 7.48
N PHE A 143 -3.13 7.84 7.01
CA PHE A 143 -2.08 8.50 7.80
C PHE A 143 -2.64 9.63 8.71
N LEU A 144 -3.75 10.24 8.28
CA LEU A 144 -4.53 11.26 8.99
C LEU A 144 -5.03 10.79 10.37
N ARG A 145 -5.46 9.53 10.54
CA ARG A 145 -5.97 9.03 11.83
C ARG A 145 -4.90 8.90 12.90
N VAL A 146 -3.68 8.54 12.50
CA VAL A 146 -2.56 8.31 13.42
C VAL A 146 -1.93 9.61 13.92
N PHE A 147 -1.96 10.68 13.11
CA PHE A 147 -1.29 11.95 13.42
C PHE A 147 -2.22 13.17 13.60
N GLY A 148 -3.51 13.06 13.31
CA GLY A 148 -4.54 14.00 13.74
C GLY A 148 -5.34 14.65 12.61
N GLY A 149 -6.67 14.56 12.73
CA GLY A 149 -7.64 15.19 11.85
C GLY A 149 -8.96 14.44 11.88
N GLU A 150 -10.03 15.07 12.38
CA GLU A 150 -11.40 14.63 12.10
C GLU A 150 -11.75 14.93 10.64
N VAL A 151 -12.63 14.13 10.04
CA VAL A 151 -13.02 14.17 8.62
C VAL A 151 -14.46 14.62 8.47
#